data_AF-A0A7G1L146-F1
#
_entry.id   AF-A0A7G1L146-F1
#
_cell.length_a   1.000
_cell.length_b   1.000
_cell.length_c   1.000
_cell.angle_alpha   90.00
_cell.angle_beta   90.00
_cell.angle_gamma   90.00
#
_symmetry.space_group_name_H-M   'P 1'
#
loop_
_entity.id
_entity.type
_entity.pdbx_description
1 polymer ?
#
loop_
_entity_poly.entity_id
_entity_poly.type
_entity_poly.pdbx_seq_one_letter_code
_entity_poly.pdbx_strand_id
1 'polypeptide(L)'
;MEKILAKCEYADLEYLSSVLDSYVSFTDDAARKELLQKSHHASSAKTELCALMDKQIRYYGSSDVAYAVRSVFSSSSDGGISSLELIEDVCKKLKIKLKLKRGASMERRLEQLVSEVVETELQSKTPTELADAFKKMGVGNEDANLLKEHLAKNGKVAILPFIIQILGPKVALGLIETITISLIAKFFGSEAAKVLVKEVSKRNPMLNALGPVMWVLSGVWLAYDLQGPAFRKTVPICLYLGVVALRDGAEDALAAA
;
A
#
# COMPACT_ATOMS: atom_id res chain seq x y z
N MET A 1 -11.41 -0.70 8.18
CA MET A 1 -10.55 -1.41 7.20
C MET A 1 -10.71 -2.92 7.27
N GLU A 2 -11.38 -3.44 8.29
CA GLU A 2 -11.73 -4.84 8.49
C GLU A 2 -12.17 -5.62 7.23
N LYS A 3 -13.03 -5.05 6.37
CA LYS A 3 -13.43 -5.72 5.11
C LYS A 3 -12.26 -6.00 4.15
N ILE A 4 -11.28 -5.10 4.08
CA ILE A 4 -10.07 -5.27 3.28
C ILE A 4 -9.11 -6.25 3.97
N LEU A 5 -9.02 -6.19 5.30
CA LEU A 5 -8.26 -7.17 6.08
C LEU A 5 -8.80 -8.60 5.90
N ALA A 6 -10.12 -8.77 5.78
CA ALA A 6 -10.73 -10.07 5.52
C ALA A 6 -10.31 -10.67 4.16
N LYS A 7 -9.97 -9.82 3.17
CA LYS A 7 -9.46 -10.22 1.86
C LYS A 7 -7.97 -10.61 1.88
N CYS A 8 -7.23 -10.22 2.92
CA CYS A 8 -5.83 -10.56 3.06
C CYS A 8 -5.63 -12.10 3.12
N GLU A 9 -4.64 -12.58 2.37
CA GLU A 9 -4.10 -13.93 2.50
C GLU A 9 -3.23 -14.03 3.78
N TYR A 10 -2.80 -15.23 4.15
CA TYR A 10 -1.99 -15.40 5.35
C TYR A 10 -0.69 -14.58 5.31
N ALA A 11 0.03 -14.59 4.18
CA ALA A 11 1.27 -13.83 4.02
C ALA A 11 1.04 -12.31 4.16
N ASP A 12 -0.13 -11.82 3.70
CA ASP A 12 -0.54 -10.43 3.85
C ASP A 12 -0.72 -10.08 5.35
N LEU A 13 -1.38 -10.97 6.11
CA LEU A 13 -1.60 -10.82 7.54
C LEU A 13 -0.30 -10.94 8.36
N GLU A 14 0.61 -11.82 7.95
CA GLU A 14 1.94 -11.97 8.55
C GLU A 14 2.77 -10.68 8.40
N TYR A 15 2.83 -10.14 7.18
CA TYR A 15 3.48 -8.85 6.94
C TYR A 15 2.86 -7.74 7.79
N LEU A 16 1.54 -7.55 7.73
CA LEU A 16 0.85 -6.50 8.48
C LEU A 16 1.06 -6.65 10.01
N SER A 17 1.07 -7.89 10.52
CA SER A 17 1.40 -8.17 11.92
C SER A 17 2.82 -7.72 12.28
N SER A 18 3.80 -7.98 11.40
CA SER A 18 5.19 -7.54 11.60
C SER A 18 5.36 -6.02 11.61
N VAL A 19 4.56 -5.28 10.82
CA VAL A 19 4.55 -3.80 10.85
C VAL A 19 3.94 -3.29 12.16
N LEU A 20 2.93 -3.99 12.68
CA LEU A 20 2.27 -3.63 13.92
C LEU A 20 3.10 -3.92 15.17
N ASP A 21 4.11 -4.78 15.11
CA ASP A 21 5.00 -5.08 16.24
C ASP A 21 5.57 -3.82 16.91
N SER A 22 5.40 -3.73 18.22
CA SER A 22 5.90 -2.62 19.03
C SER A 22 6.12 -3.07 20.46
N TYR A 23 7.25 -2.68 21.04
CA TYR A 23 7.60 -2.97 22.42
C TYR A 23 7.03 -1.95 23.42
N VAL A 24 6.39 -0.87 22.95
CA VAL A 24 6.05 0.31 23.78
C VAL A 24 4.59 0.76 23.61
N SER A 25 3.76 0.02 22.87
CA SER A 25 2.36 0.39 22.60
C SER A 25 1.38 -0.28 23.57
N PHE A 26 0.22 0.35 23.78
CA PHE A 26 -0.91 -0.23 24.53
C PHE A 26 -1.72 -1.25 23.69
N THR A 27 -1.04 -2.04 22.85
CA THR A 27 -1.67 -3.01 21.94
C THR A 27 -1.42 -4.43 22.41
N ASP A 28 -2.41 -5.31 22.21
CA ASP A 28 -2.28 -6.74 22.52
C ASP A 28 -1.55 -7.51 21.40
N ASP A 29 -0.22 -7.36 21.38
CA ASP A 29 0.66 -8.01 20.40
C ASP A 29 0.71 -9.53 20.60
N ALA A 30 0.54 -10.01 21.83
CA ALA A 30 0.52 -11.44 22.15
C ALA A 30 -0.72 -12.11 21.56
N ALA A 31 -1.91 -11.55 21.81
CA ALA A 31 -3.15 -12.06 21.22
C ALA A 31 -3.13 -11.97 19.69
N ARG A 32 -2.59 -10.89 19.11
CA ARG A 32 -2.43 -10.78 17.64
C ARG A 32 -1.59 -11.94 17.10
N LYS A 33 -0.43 -12.23 17.72
CA LYS A 33 0.48 -13.29 17.28
C LYS A 33 -0.14 -14.68 17.44
N GLU A 34 -0.86 -14.92 18.53
CA GLU A 34 -1.59 -16.18 18.74
C GLU A 34 -2.70 -16.38 17.69
N LEU A 35 -3.53 -15.35 17.47
CA LEU A 35 -4.59 -15.37 16.46
C LEU A 35 -4.03 -15.54 15.05
N LEU A 36 -2.89 -14.91 14.73
CA LEU A 36 -2.19 -15.12 13.46
C LEU A 36 -1.86 -16.59 13.26
N GLN A 37 -1.25 -17.27 14.22
CA GLN A 37 -0.93 -18.70 14.10
C GLN A 37 -2.18 -19.56 13.87
N LYS A 38 -3.27 -19.26 14.58
CA LYS A 38 -4.54 -20.00 14.43
C LYS A 38 -5.28 -19.71 13.12
N SER A 39 -5.11 -18.52 12.55
CA SER A 39 -5.84 -18.07 11.35
C SER A 39 -5.59 -18.93 10.10
N HIS A 40 -4.48 -19.68 10.08
CA HIS A 40 -4.18 -20.64 9.02
C HIS A 40 -5.21 -21.78 8.91
N HIS A 41 -5.84 -22.12 10.03
CA HIS A 41 -6.67 -23.32 10.15
C HIS A 41 -8.11 -23.04 10.59
N ALA A 42 -8.39 -21.82 11.08
CA ALA A 42 -9.70 -21.45 11.60
C ALA A 42 -10.16 -20.08 11.07
N SER A 43 -11.30 -20.09 10.35
CA SER A 43 -11.93 -18.87 9.82
C SER A 43 -12.38 -17.91 10.93
N SER A 44 -12.87 -18.43 12.05
CA SER A 44 -13.22 -17.61 13.22
C SER A 44 -12.01 -16.85 13.77
N ALA A 45 -10.85 -17.51 13.89
CA ALA A 45 -9.61 -16.89 14.32
C ALA A 45 -9.14 -15.81 13.32
N LYS A 46 -9.34 -16.01 12.01
CA LYS A 46 -9.07 -14.98 11.00
C LYS A 46 -9.95 -13.74 11.20
N THR A 47 -11.24 -13.93 11.45
CA THR A 47 -12.18 -12.81 11.71
C THR A 47 -11.78 -12.02 12.94
N GLU A 48 -11.49 -12.71 14.05
CA GLU A 48 -11.01 -12.08 15.29
C GLU A 48 -9.68 -11.34 15.10
N LEU A 49 -8.75 -11.94 14.35
CA LEU A 49 -7.49 -11.31 13.97
C LEU A 49 -7.71 -10.03 13.17
N CYS A 50 -8.61 -10.05 12.17
CA CYS A 50 -8.90 -8.88 11.34
C CYS A 50 -9.48 -7.74 12.18
N ALA A 51 -10.39 -8.04 13.10
CA ALA A 51 -10.95 -7.05 14.02
C ALA A 51 -9.88 -6.47 14.96
N LEU A 52 -9.01 -7.32 15.53
CA LEU A 52 -7.91 -6.88 16.39
C LEU A 52 -6.90 -6.01 15.64
N MET A 53 -6.52 -6.42 14.43
CA MET A 53 -5.60 -5.66 13.59
C MET A 53 -6.21 -4.31 13.17
N ASP A 54 -7.49 -4.25 12.80
CA ASP A 54 -8.17 -2.98 12.50
C ASP A 54 -8.10 -2.01 13.69
N LYS A 55 -8.38 -2.50 14.90
CA LYS A 55 -8.26 -1.73 16.14
C LYS A 55 -6.82 -1.23 16.36
N GLN A 56 -5.82 -2.10 16.23
CA GLN A 56 -4.41 -1.71 16.44
C GLN A 56 -3.92 -0.72 15.38
N ILE A 57 -4.33 -0.88 14.12
CA ILE A 57 -4.02 0.09 13.05
C ILE A 57 -4.63 1.45 13.38
N ARG A 58 -5.89 1.50 13.84
CA ARG A 58 -6.56 2.74 14.28
C ARG A 58 -5.94 3.35 15.53
N TYR A 59 -5.39 2.54 16.43
CA TYR A 59 -4.58 3.02 17.56
C TYR A 59 -3.30 3.73 17.09
N TYR A 60 -2.53 3.14 16.15
CA TYR A 60 -1.31 3.78 15.66
C TYR A 60 -1.52 5.06 14.85
N GLY A 61 -2.72 5.25 14.30
CA GLY A 61 -3.13 6.53 13.70
C GLY A 61 -3.46 7.61 14.71
N SER A 62 -3.75 7.24 15.96
CA SER A 62 -4.02 8.19 17.04
C SER A 62 -2.75 8.59 17.79
N SER A 63 -2.72 9.78 18.39
CA SER A 63 -1.73 10.06 19.44
C SER A 63 -2.15 9.36 20.74
N ASP A 64 -1.19 8.92 21.56
CA ASP A 64 -1.48 8.21 22.82
C ASP A 64 -2.41 9.02 23.74
N VAL A 65 -2.22 10.34 23.79
CA VAL A 65 -3.07 11.25 24.56
C VAL A 65 -4.49 11.32 23.97
N ALA A 66 -4.63 11.46 22.66
CA ALA A 66 -5.95 11.47 22.02
C ALA A 66 -6.65 10.12 22.13
N TYR A 67 -5.90 9.02 22.08
CA TYR A 67 -6.40 7.67 22.29
C TYR A 67 -6.96 7.51 23.71
N ALA A 68 -6.19 7.89 24.73
CA ALA A 68 -6.60 7.83 26.13
C ALA A 68 -7.83 8.71 26.42
N VAL A 69 -7.88 9.91 25.84
CA VAL A 69 -9.07 10.77 25.96
C VAL A 69 -10.27 10.14 25.26
N ARG A 70 -10.12 9.61 24.04
CA ARG A 70 -11.24 8.99 23.33
C ARG A 70 -11.71 7.69 23.98
N SER A 71 -10.81 6.88 24.52
CA SER A 71 -11.18 5.63 25.21
C SER A 71 -11.97 5.87 26.50
N VAL A 72 -11.78 7.03 27.15
CA VAL A 72 -12.49 7.41 28.37
C VAL A 72 -13.77 8.21 28.08
N PHE A 73 -13.74 9.11 27.09
CA PHE A 73 -14.79 10.12 26.88
C PHE A 73 -15.64 9.94 25.61
N SER A 74 -15.33 8.99 24.72
CA SER A 74 -16.13 8.72 23.52
C SER A 74 -17.01 7.48 23.68
N SER A 75 -18.21 7.51 23.09
CA SER A 75 -19.15 6.38 23.04
C SER A 75 -18.67 5.20 22.18
N SER A 76 -17.54 5.36 21.47
CA SER A 76 -16.88 4.33 20.67
C SER A 76 -15.93 3.50 21.55
N SER A 77 -16.15 2.19 21.61
CA SER A 77 -15.58 1.26 22.60
C SER A 77 -14.06 1.04 22.56
N ASP A 78 -13.30 1.67 21.65
CA ASP A 78 -11.86 1.38 21.50
C ASP A 78 -10.89 2.55 21.42
N GLY A 79 -11.35 3.81 21.45
CA GLY A 79 -10.50 5.02 21.52
C GLY A 79 -9.68 5.38 20.27
N GLY A 80 -9.63 4.53 19.24
CA GLY A 80 -8.88 4.77 18.00
C GLY A 80 -9.52 5.83 17.09
N ILE A 81 -8.76 6.38 16.15
CA ILE A 81 -9.34 7.19 15.06
C ILE A 81 -10.20 6.33 14.14
N SER A 82 -11.10 6.92 13.35
CA SER A 82 -11.82 6.14 12.33
C SER A 82 -10.88 5.68 11.20
N SER A 83 -11.21 4.60 10.48
CA SER A 83 -10.44 4.19 9.30
C SER A 83 -10.40 5.26 8.21
N LEU A 84 -11.44 6.09 8.11
CA LEU A 84 -11.51 7.19 7.15
C LEU A 84 -10.52 8.29 7.53
N GLU A 85 -10.55 8.73 8.79
CA GLU A 85 -9.62 9.71 9.35
C GLU A 85 -8.17 9.25 9.19
N LEU A 86 -7.88 7.97 9.41
CA LEU A 86 -6.55 7.39 9.18
C LEU A 86 -6.04 7.59 7.75
N ILE A 87 -6.88 7.27 6.75
CA ILE A 87 -6.50 7.44 5.34
C ILE A 87 -6.35 8.92 5.02
N GLU A 88 -7.21 9.79 5.55
CA GLU A 88 -7.13 11.23 5.34
C GLU A 88 -5.82 11.81 5.92
N ASP A 89 -5.41 11.36 7.11
CA ASP A 89 -4.14 11.74 7.73
C ASP A 89 -2.93 11.25 6.93
N VAL A 90 -2.98 10.01 6.42
CA VAL A 90 -1.95 9.48 5.51
C VAL A 90 -1.90 10.31 4.22
N CYS A 91 -3.04 10.60 3.59
CA CYS A 91 -3.09 11.44 2.39
C CYS A 91 -2.53 12.84 2.65
N LYS A 92 -2.92 13.46 3.77
CA LYS A 92 -2.41 14.78 4.18
C LYS A 92 -0.91 14.74 4.40
N LYS A 93 -0.39 13.68 5.04
CA LYS A 93 1.05 13.52 5.28
C LYS A 93 1.83 13.38 3.99
N LEU A 94 1.33 12.59 3.05
CA LEU A 94 1.93 12.39 1.71
C LEU A 94 1.60 13.51 0.72
N LYS A 95 0.81 14.52 1.13
CA LYS A 95 0.34 15.63 0.29
C LYS A 95 -0.45 15.17 -0.94
N ILE A 96 -1.15 14.04 -0.82
CA ILE A 96 -1.98 13.44 -1.87
C ILE A 96 -3.42 13.95 -1.74
N LYS A 97 -4.01 14.31 -2.88
CA LYS A 97 -5.41 14.74 -2.98
C LYS A 97 -6.24 13.67 -3.68
N LEU A 98 -7.09 12.99 -2.92
CA LEU A 98 -8.02 12.00 -3.48
C LEU A 98 -9.13 12.70 -4.26
N LYS A 99 -9.31 12.32 -5.53
CA LYS A 99 -10.36 12.81 -6.43
C LYS A 99 -11.56 11.85 -6.40
N LEU A 100 -12.25 11.78 -5.27
CA LEU A 100 -13.35 10.83 -5.03
C LEU A 100 -14.70 11.52 -4.91
N LYS A 101 -15.75 10.85 -5.38
CA LYS A 101 -17.13 11.25 -5.11
C LYS A 101 -17.44 11.11 -3.61
N ARG A 102 -18.38 11.93 -3.12
CA ARG A 102 -18.89 11.81 -1.75
C ARG A 102 -19.43 10.39 -1.53
N GLY A 103 -19.05 9.77 -0.41
CA GLY A 103 -19.46 8.40 -0.09
C GLY A 103 -18.63 7.29 -0.76
N ALA A 104 -17.51 7.60 -1.42
CA ALA A 104 -16.61 6.58 -1.94
C ALA A 104 -16.19 5.55 -0.87
N SER A 105 -16.19 4.28 -1.26
CA SER A 105 -15.87 3.15 -0.38
C SER A 105 -14.43 3.22 0.14
N MET A 106 -14.16 2.49 1.22
CA MET A 106 -12.82 2.37 1.78
C MET A 106 -11.83 1.75 0.80
N GLU A 107 -12.28 0.77 0.01
CA GLU A 107 -11.47 0.13 -1.03
C GLU A 107 -11.05 1.15 -2.09
N ARG A 108 -12.02 1.91 -2.64
CA ARG A 108 -11.73 2.92 -3.66
C ARG A 108 -10.77 4.00 -3.16
N ARG A 109 -10.84 4.35 -1.87
CA ARG A 109 -9.91 5.29 -1.24
C ARG A 109 -8.48 4.74 -1.19
N LEU A 110 -8.32 3.48 -0.80
CA LEU A 110 -7.01 2.83 -0.73
C LEU A 110 -6.41 2.60 -2.13
N GLU A 111 -7.21 2.17 -3.10
CA GLU A 111 -6.80 2.03 -4.51
C GLU A 111 -6.31 3.36 -5.09
N GLN A 112 -7.05 4.44 -4.86
CA GLN A 112 -6.65 5.76 -5.36
C GLN A 112 -5.41 6.29 -4.63
N LEU A 113 -5.31 6.09 -3.31
CA LEU A 113 -4.09 6.44 -2.56
C LEU A 113 -2.85 5.79 -3.19
N VAL A 114 -2.90 4.48 -3.44
CA VAL A 114 -1.78 3.74 -4.04
C VAL A 114 -1.48 4.23 -5.45
N SER A 115 -2.52 4.44 -6.25
CA SER A 115 -2.35 4.95 -7.62
C SER A 115 -1.67 6.33 -7.63
N GLU A 116 -2.07 7.25 -6.75
CA GLU A 116 -1.47 8.59 -6.66
C GLU A 116 -0.03 8.55 -6.10
N VAL A 117 0.29 7.63 -5.17
CA VAL A 117 1.67 7.42 -4.70
C VAL A 117 2.56 6.92 -5.82
N VAL A 118 2.10 5.91 -6.57
CA VAL A 118 2.86 5.35 -7.70
C VAL A 118 3.03 6.41 -8.80
N GLU A 119 1.97 7.12 -9.14
CA GLU A 119 2.01 8.25 -10.07
C GLU A 119 3.06 9.29 -9.63
N THR A 120 3.07 9.69 -8.35
CA THR A 120 4.05 10.62 -7.80
C THR A 120 5.49 10.09 -7.93
N GLU A 121 5.72 8.82 -7.63
CA GLU A 121 7.05 8.21 -7.77
C GLU A 121 7.50 8.15 -9.24
N LEU A 122 6.63 7.78 -10.18
CA LEU A 122 6.92 7.78 -11.61
C LEU A 122 7.24 9.19 -12.11
N GLN A 123 6.47 10.19 -11.69
CA GLN A 123 6.68 11.60 -12.02
C GLN A 123 7.98 12.15 -11.42
N SER A 124 8.54 11.54 -10.38
CA SER A 124 9.84 11.96 -9.84
C SER A 124 11.01 11.68 -10.78
N LYS A 125 10.81 10.86 -11.83
CA LYS A 125 11.84 10.41 -12.76
C LYS A 125 11.85 11.19 -14.06
N THR A 126 13.00 11.20 -14.73
CA THR A 126 13.11 11.71 -16.09
C THR A 126 12.53 10.70 -17.09
N PRO A 127 12.10 11.15 -18.29
CA PRO A 127 11.59 10.25 -19.32
C PRO A 127 12.57 9.12 -19.70
N THR A 128 13.87 9.42 -19.73
CA THR A 128 14.91 8.44 -20.07
C THR A 128 15.12 7.43 -18.96
N GLU A 129 15.26 7.87 -17.71
CA GLU A 129 15.39 6.95 -16.56
C GLU A 129 14.18 6.01 -16.46
N LEU A 130 12.98 6.55 -16.71
CA LEU A 130 11.78 5.75 -16.65
C LEU A 130 11.74 4.73 -17.79
N ALA A 131 11.93 5.16 -19.03
CA ALA A 131 11.97 4.25 -20.18
C ALA A 131 13.03 3.14 -20.04
N ASP A 132 14.21 3.48 -19.53
CA ASP A 132 15.28 2.50 -19.28
C ASP A 132 14.91 1.52 -18.16
N ALA A 133 14.21 1.99 -17.12
CA ALA A 133 13.65 1.11 -16.10
C ALA A 133 12.65 0.14 -16.74
N PHE A 134 11.67 0.64 -17.49
CA PHE A 134 10.67 -0.21 -18.18
C PHE A 134 11.30 -1.23 -19.14
N LYS A 135 12.34 -0.87 -19.91
CA LYS A 135 13.06 -1.82 -20.77
C LYS A 135 13.72 -2.93 -19.98
N LYS A 136 14.41 -2.58 -18.89
CA LYS A 136 15.02 -3.57 -17.98
C LYS A 136 13.98 -4.47 -17.30
N MET A 137 12.73 -4.02 -17.24
CA MET A 137 11.59 -4.76 -16.71
C MET A 137 10.96 -5.72 -17.73
N GLY A 138 11.52 -5.80 -18.95
CA GLY A 138 11.02 -6.67 -20.01
C GLY A 138 9.88 -6.06 -20.84
N VAL A 139 9.59 -4.75 -20.65
CA VAL A 139 8.72 -4.04 -21.58
C VAL A 139 9.43 -3.89 -22.93
N GLY A 140 8.70 -4.17 -24.01
CA GLY A 140 9.22 -4.09 -25.38
C GLY A 140 9.85 -2.74 -25.67
N ASN A 141 10.89 -2.72 -26.50
CA ASN A 141 11.59 -1.49 -26.86
C ASN A 141 10.66 -0.43 -27.46
N GLU A 142 9.66 -0.87 -28.24
CA GLU A 142 8.65 -0.02 -28.86
C GLU A 142 7.78 0.67 -27.79
N ASP A 143 7.17 -0.12 -26.89
CA ASP A 143 6.35 0.37 -25.78
C ASP A 143 7.11 1.33 -24.85
N ALA A 144 8.35 1.00 -24.52
CA ALA A 144 9.18 1.85 -23.68
C ALA A 144 9.57 3.17 -24.38
N ASN A 145 9.75 3.15 -25.71
CA ASN A 145 9.99 4.36 -26.48
C ASN A 145 8.71 5.22 -26.58
N LEU A 146 7.53 4.61 -26.74
CA LEU A 146 6.24 5.33 -26.68
C LEU A 146 6.06 6.02 -25.34
N LEU A 147 6.38 5.34 -24.23
CA LEU A 147 6.40 5.94 -22.89
C LEU A 147 7.35 7.13 -22.80
N LYS A 148 8.57 6.98 -23.30
CA LYS A 148 9.57 8.06 -23.34
C LYS A 148 9.06 9.28 -24.10
N GLU A 149 8.49 9.07 -25.28
CA GLU A 149 7.96 10.15 -26.12
C GLU A 149 6.78 10.86 -25.49
N HIS A 150 5.85 10.10 -24.90
CA HIS A 150 4.71 10.67 -24.21
C HIS A 150 5.15 11.58 -23.06
N LEU A 151 6.08 11.11 -22.23
CA LEU A 151 6.62 11.90 -21.12
C LEU A 151 7.39 13.13 -21.58
N ALA A 152 8.10 13.03 -22.71
CA ALA A 152 8.81 14.17 -23.29
C ALA A 152 7.85 15.23 -23.85
N LYS A 153 6.72 14.81 -24.46
CA LYS A 153 5.74 15.70 -25.10
C LYS A 153 4.74 16.30 -24.11
N ASN A 154 4.21 15.47 -23.21
CA ASN A 154 3.11 15.83 -22.30
C ASN A 154 3.60 16.16 -20.88
N GLY A 155 4.90 16.04 -20.64
CA GLY A 155 5.48 16.20 -19.33
C GLY A 155 5.08 15.06 -18.38
N LYS A 156 4.96 15.40 -17.10
CA LYS A 156 4.75 14.46 -16.00
C LYS A 156 3.26 14.23 -15.69
N VAL A 157 2.33 14.38 -16.64
CA VAL A 157 0.89 14.30 -16.35
C VAL A 157 0.34 12.92 -16.72
N ALA A 158 -0.31 12.24 -15.77
CA ALA A 158 -1.10 11.03 -15.98
C ALA A 158 -0.33 9.86 -16.64
N ILE A 159 0.79 9.48 -16.04
CA ILE A 159 1.68 8.41 -16.49
C ILE A 159 0.99 7.04 -16.38
N LEU A 160 0.29 6.77 -15.27
CA LEU A 160 -0.36 5.48 -15.04
C LEU A 160 -1.45 5.13 -16.07
N PRO A 161 -2.42 6.02 -16.40
CA PRO A 161 -3.37 5.76 -17.48
C PRO A 161 -2.69 5.41 -18.82
N PHE A 162 -1.58 6.07 -19.14
CA PHE A 162 -0.83 5.80 -20.36
C PHE A 162 -0.12 4.43 -20.31
N ILE A 163 0.44 4.06 -19.15
CA ILE A 163 1.00 2.72 -18.93
C ILE A 163 -0.07 1.64 -19.11
N ILE A 164 -1.29 1.85 -18.57
CA ILE A 164 -2.42 0.93 -18.75
C ILE A 164 -2.78 0.78 -20.22
N GLN A 165 -2.78 1.89 -20.98
CA GLN A 165 -3.10 1.88 -22.41
C GLN A 165 -2.10 1.07 -23.24
N ILE A 166 -0.79 1.20 -22.95
CA ILE A 166 0.26 0.51 -23.73
C ILE A 166 0.43 -0.93 -23.28
N LEU A 167 0.58 -1.17 -21.97
CA LEU A 167 0.96 -2.48 -21.43
C LEU A 167 -0.25 -3.35 -21.08
N GLY A 168 -1.45 -2.77 -21.11
CA GLY A 168 -2.67 -3.40 -20.66
C GLY A 168 -2.84 -3.38 -19.12
N PRO A 169 -4.08 -3.55 -18.63
CA PRO A 169 -4.38 -3.44 -17.21
C PRO A 169 -3.63 -4.41 -16.30
N LYS A 170 -3.48 -5.68 -16.75
CA LYS A 170 -2.83 -6.72 -15.94
C LYS A 170 -1.37 -6.39 -15.65
N VAL A 171 -0.63 -5.95 -16.66
CA VAL A 171 0.78 -5.58 -16.50
C VAL A 171 0.88 -4.30 -15.66
N ALA A 172 0.04 -3.30 -15.92
CA ALA A 172 0.02 -2.06 -15.16
C ALA A 172 -0.28 -2.29 -13.66
N LEU A 173 -1.21 -3.17 -13.31
CA LEU A 173 -1.50 -3.53 -11.92
C LEU A 173 -0.29 -4.20 -11.24
N GLY A 174 0.37 -5.13 -11.93
CA GLY A 174 1.60 -5.76 -11.41
C GLY A 174 2.74 -4.76 -11.18
N LEU A 175 2.84 -3.73 -12.02
CA LEU A 175 3.77 -2.62 -11.83
C LEU A 175 3.41 -1.78 -10.60
N ILE A 176 2.13 -1.40 -10.45
CA ILE A 176 1.64 -0.63 -9.30
C ILE A 176 1.95 -1.39 -7.99
N GLU A 177 1.63 -2.68 -7.94
CA GLU A 177 1.95 -3.56 -6.80
C GLU A 177 3.44 -3.54 -6.51
N THR A 178 4.29 -3.78 -7.52
CA THR A 178 5.74 -3.86 -7.31
C THR A 178 6.36 -2.54 -6.86
N ILE A 179 5.95 -1.42 -7.47
CA ILE A 179 6.42 -0.10 -7.09
C ILE A 179 6.06 0.17 -5.63
N THR A 180 4.80 -0.09 -5.27
CA THR A 180 4.30 0.13 -3.92
C THR A 180 5.05 -0.73 -2.90
N ILE A 181 5.28 -2.01 -3.21
CA ILE A 181 6.00 -2.94 -2.34
C ILE A 181 7.47 -2.54 -2.21
N SER A 182 8.09 -2.09 -3.29
CA SER A 182 9.48 -1.58 -3.27
C SER A 182 9.60 -0.33 -2.42
N LEU A 183 8.61 0.58 -2.49
CA LEU A 183 8.57 1.78 -1.65
C LEU A 183 8.39 1.41 -0.17
N ILE A 184 7.48 0.49 0.13
CA ILE A 184 7.25 -0.05 1.48
C ILE A 184 8.53 -0.68 2.03
N ALA A 185 9.15 -1.60 1.28
CA ALA A 185 10.30 -2.40 1.71
C ALA A 185 11.50 -1.55 2.16
N LYS A 186 11.65 -0.32 1.65
CA LYS A 186 12.70 0.61 2.09
C LYS A 186 12.58 1.08 3.53
N PHE A 187 11.38 1.03 4.09
CA PHE A 187 11.10 1.46 5.46
C PHE A 187 11.15 0.32 6.48
N PHE A 188 11.19 -0.92 6.02
CA PHE A 188 11.25 -2.10 6.87
C PHE A 188 12.59 -2.80 6.74
N GLY A 189 13.08 -3.36 7.84
CA GLY A 189 14.30 -4.15 7.84
C GLY A 189 14.24 -5.33 6.87
N SER A 190 15.40 -5.93 6.61
CA SER A 190 15.56 -7.01 5.63
C SER A 190 14.56 -8.15 5.75
N GLU A 191 14.11 -8.51 6.95
CA GLU A 191 13.22 -9.65 7.15
C GLU A 191 11.77 -9.41 6.68
N ALA A 192 11.13 -8.30 7.08
CA ALA A 192 9.78 -8.00 6.61
C ALA A 192 9.76 -7.68 5.10
N ALA A 193 10.83 -7.03 4.60
CA ALA A 193 11.02 -6.81 3.17
C ALA A 193 11.14 -8.15 2.38
N LYS A 194 11.82 -9.17 2.93
CA LYS A 194 11.92 -10.50 2.28
C LYS A 194 10.57 -11.18 2.14
N VAL A 195 9.72 -11.13 3.17
CA VAL A 195 8.37 -11.72 3.11
C VAL A 195 7.54 -11.06 2.01
N LEU A 196 7.54 -9.72 1.96
CA LEU A 196 6.86 -8.94 0.93
C LEU A 196 7.37 -9.28 -0.49
N VAL A 197 8.68 -9.22 -0.69
CA VAL A 197 9.30 -9.47 -2.00
C VAL A 197 9.01 -10.90 -2.46
N LYS A 198 9.15 -11.88 -1.57
CA LYS A 198 8.84 -13.29 -1.87
C LYS A 198 7.40 -13.47 -2.32
N GLU A 199 6.46 -12.79 -1.68
CA GLU A 199 5.04 -12.94 -2.00
C GLU A 199 4.67 -12.29 -3.34
N VAL A 200 5.14 -11.06 -3.61
CA VAL A 200 4.98 -10.42 -4.92
C VAL A 200 5.60 -11.24 -6.04
N SER A 201 6.80 -11.79 -5.81
CA SER A 201 7.51 -12.65 -6.74
C SER A 201 6.75 -13.92 -7.13
N LYS A 202 5.97 -14.49 -6.21
CA LYS A 202 5.10 -15.65 -6.50
C LYS A 202 3.92 -15.26 -7.36
N ARG A 203 3.25 -14.15 -7.00
CA ARG A 203 2.02 -13.69 -7.65
C ARG A 203 2.29 -13.17 -9.06
N ASN A 204 3.44 -12.55 -9.25
CA ASN A 204 3.83 -11.93 -10.50
C ASN A 204 5.17 -12.51 -10.99
N PRO A 205 5.20 -13.75 -11.54
CA PRO A 205 6.44 -14.41 -11.95
C PRO A 205 7.20 -13.66 -13.04
N MET A 206 6.48 -12.96 -13.91
CA MET A 206 7.05 -12.07 -14.93
C MET A 206 7.91 -10.96 -14.29
N LEU A 207 7.64 -10.65 -13.02
CA LEU A 207 8.33 -9.64 -12.25
C LEU A 207 9.57 -10.17 -11.51
N ASN A 208 9.81 -11.49 -11.49
CA ASN A 208 11.11 -12.04 -11.08
C ASN A 208 12.24 -11.63 -12.03
N ALA A 209 11.88 -11.26 -13.27
CA ALA A 209 12.79 -10.67 -14.24
C ALA A 209 13.11 -9.18 -13.98
N LEU A 210 12.37 -8.48 -13.10
CA LEU A 210 12.65 -7.05 -12.79
C LEU A 210 13.95 -6.87 -12.01
N GLY A 211 14.44 -7.95 -11.39
CA GLY A 211 15.73 -7.99 -10.71
C GLY A 211 15.98 -6.86 -9.70
N PRO A 212 17.25 -6.63 -9.32
CA PRO A 212 17.69 -5.51 -8.49
C PRO A 212 17.56 -4.13 -9.17
N VAL A 213 16.75 -3.98 -10.22
CA VAL A 213 16.72 -2.75 -11.04
C VAL A 213 15.69 -1.74 -10.55
N MET A 214 14.68 -2.16 -9.79
CA MET A 214 13.67 -1.25 -9.20
C MET A 214 14.24 -0.24 -8.19
N TRP A 215 15.55 -0.24 -7.94
CA TRP A 215 16.26 0.73 -7.12
C TRP A 215 16.40 2.12 -7.78
N VAL A 216 16.06 2.28 -9.06
CA VAL A 216 15.93 3.62 -9.65
C VAL A 216 14.82 4.40 -8.95
N LEU A 217 13.72 3.75 -8.57
CA LEU A 217 12.68 4.36 -7.75
C LEU A 217 13.26 4.61 -6.36
N SER A 218 13.32 5.88 -5.98
CA SER A 218 14.11 6.30 -4.82
C SER A 218 13.24 6.33 -3.57
N GLY A 219 11.95 6.66 -3.70
CA GLY A 219 11.07 6.89 -2.55
C GLY A 219 11.62 7.95 -1.59
N VAL A 220 12.55 8.80 -2.04
CA VAL A 220 13.23 9.79 -1.19
C VAL A 220 12.23 10.79 -0.63
N TRP A 221 11.26 11.21 -1.45
CA TRP A 221 10.18 12.09 -1.03
C TRP A 221 9.35 11.44 0.09
N LEU A 222 9.05 10.15 -0.06
CA LEU A 222 8.27 9.37 0.91
C LEU A 222 9.02 9.26 2.25
N ALA A 223 10.34 9.06 2.23
CA ALA A 223 11.16 8.97 3.44
C ALA A 223 11.14 10.23 4.30
N TYR A 224 11.11 11.41 3.68
CA TYR A 224 10.96 12.67 4.40
C TYR A 224 9.60 12.77 5.11
N ASP A 225 8.55 12.23 4.49
CA ASP A 225 7.21 12.21 5.04
C ASP A 225 6.98 11.10 6.10
N LEU A 226 7.97 10.24 6.39
CA LEU A 226 7.90 9.18 7.41
C LEU A 226 8.61 9.51 8.74
N GLN A 227 8.95 10.77 8.99
CA GLN A 227 9.70 11.14 10.21
C GLN A 227 8.94 10.86 11.53
N GLY A 228 7.60 10.82 11.51
CA GLY A 228 6.78 10.56 12.70
C GLY A 228 6.61 9.05 13.01
N PRO A 229 6.73 8.60 14.28
CA PRO A 229 6.57 7.19 14.66
C PRO A 229 5.26 6.55 14.19
N ALA A 230 4.15 7.29 14.26
CA ALA A 230 2.85 6.84 13.76
C ALA A 230 2.86 6.55 12.25
N PHE A 231 3.40 7.48 11.45
CA PHE A 231 3.42 7.36 9.99
C PHE A 231 4.32 6.24 9.48
N ARG A 232 5.35 5.82 10.23
CA ARG A 232 6.17 4.63 9.93
C ARG A 232 5.40 3.32 9.93
N LYS A 233 4.25 3.29 10.62
CA LYS A 233 3.33 2.14 10.61
C LYS A 233 2.14 2.38 9.68
N THR A 234 1.49 3.53 9.79
CA THR A 234 0.22 3.77 9.10
C THR A 234 0.38 3.95 7.59
N VAL A 235 1.44 4.64 7.12
CA VAL A 235 1.66 4.81 5.68
C VAL A 235 1.88 3.46 5.01
N PRO A 236 2.81 2.59 5.44
CA PRO A 236 2.99 1.31 4.79
C PRO A 236 1.79 0.37 4.87
N ILE A 237 1.07 0.39 5.99
CA ILE A 237 -0.18 -0.39 6.12
C ILE A 237 -1.22 0.09 5.11
N CYS A 238 -1.47 1.40 5.00
CA CYS A 238 -2.45 1.93 4.05
C CYS A 238 -2.05 1.65 2.59
N LEU A 239 -0.76 1.77 2.26
CA LEU A 239 -0.27 1.44 0.91
C LEU A 239 -0.43 -0.06 0.62
N TYR A 240 -0.09 -0.92 1.56
CA TYR A 240 -0.23 -2.35 1.39
C TYR A 240 -1.70 -2.77 1.26
N LEU A 241 -2.59 -2.23 2.10
CA LEU A 241 -4.03 -2.49 1.99
C LEU A 241 -4.63 -1.93 0.70
N GLY A 242 -4.04 -0.90 0.09
CA GLY A 242 -4.41 -0.46 -1.25
C GLY A 242 -3.96 -1.40 -2.36
N VAL A 243 -2.82 -2.08 -2.20
CA VAL A 243 -2.42 -3.19 -3.08
C VAL A 243 -3.41 -4.35 -2.96
N VAL A 244 -3.79 -4.75 -1.74
CA VAL A 244 -4.83 -5.77 -1.52
C VAL A 244 -6.16 -5.35 -2.13
N ALA A 245 -6.54 -4.08 -1.98
CA ALA A 245 -7.76 -3.54 -2.60
C ALA A 245 -7.70 -3.53 -4.12
N LEU A 246 -6.55 -3.28 -4.74
CA LEU A 246 -6.39 -3.38 -6.20
C LEU A 246 -6.38 -4.83 -6.70
N ARG A 247 -5.82 -5.75 -5.93
CA ARG A 247 -5.76 -7.19 -6.25
C ARG A 247 -7.16 -7.83 -6.19
N ASP A 248 -7.90 -7.52 -5.15
CA ASP A 248 -9.17 -8.18 -4.79
C ASP A 248 -10.37 -7.22 -4.87
N GLY A 249 -10.19 -6.09 -5.56
CA GLY A 249 -11.21 -5.05 -5.73
C GLY A 249 -12.44 -5.62 -6.41
N ALA A 250 -13.60 -5.01 -6.16
CA ALA A 250 -14.83 -5.39 -6.86
C ALA A 250 -14.56 -5.34 -8.37
N GLU A 251 -14.94 -6.38 -9.11
CA GLU A 251 -14.77 -6.56 -10.55
C GLU A 251 -15.28 -5.36 -11.40
N ASP A 252 -15.96 -4.39 -10.78
CA ASP A 252 -16.60 -3.23 -11.39
C ASP A 252 -15.68 -2.05 -11.80
N ALA A 253 -14.40 -2.01 -11.37
CA ALA A 253 -13.55 -0.84 -11.65
C ALA A 253 -12.82 -0.87 -13.00
N LEU A 254 -12.65 -2.06 -13.60
CA LEU A 254 -11.90 -2.21 -14.86
C LEU A 254 -12.81 -2.31 -16.10
N ALA A 255 -14.12 -2.47 -15.90
CA ALA A 255 -15.12 -2.53 -16.96
C ALA A 255 -15.61 -1.13 -17.43
N ALA A 256 -15.11 -0.05 -16.82
CA ALA A 256 -15.52 1.33 -17.10
C ALA A 256 -14.38 2.22 -17.65
N ALA A 257 -13.26 1.63 -18.07
CA ALA A 257 -12.18 2.30 -18.79
C ALA A 257 -12.19 1.92 -20.27
#